data_AF-A0AAV5RIY1-F1
#
_entry.id   AF-A0AAV5RIY1-F1
#
_cell.length_a   1.000
_cell.length_b   1.000
_cell.length_c   1.000
_cell.angle_alpha   90.00
_cell.angle_beta   90.00
_cell.angle_gamma   90.00
#
_symmetry.space_group_name_H-M   'P 1'
#
loop_
_entity.id
_entity.type
_entity.pdbx_description
1 polymer ?
#
loop_
_entity_poly.entity_id
_entity_poly.type
_entity_poly.pdbx_seq_one_letter_code
_entity_poly.pdbx_strand_id
1 'polypeptide(L)'
;MATPEVPTFKLVLVGDGGTGKTTFVKRHVTGEFEKRYHATQGVEVYPLGFSTNYGEIKFEVWDTAGQEKFGGLRDGYYINGQCGIIMFDVTSRITYKNVPNWHRDLVRVCENIPVVLCGNKVDVKERKVKAKNITFHRKKNLQYYDISAKSNYNFEKPFLWLARKLAGNSSLEFVASVALAPPEVQIDQEMMNKIQQDAEEAAAMPLPDEDDADL
;
A
#
# COMPACT_ATOMS: atom_id res chain seq x y z
N MET A 1 0.85 -15.91 -34.43
CA MET A 1 0.20 -14.65 -34.01
C MET A 1 0.79 -14.30 -32.66
N ALA A 2 1.44 -13.15 -32.52
CA ALA A 2 1.96 -12.71 -31.23
C ALA A 2 0.76 -12.39 -30.32
N THR A 3 0.71 -13.00 -29.13
CA THR A 3 -0.24 -12.60 -28.09
C THR A 3 -0.01 -11.11 -27.79
N PRO A 4 -1.08 -10.29 -27.70
CA PRO A 4 -0.91 -8.89 -27.34
C PRO A 4 -0.21 -8.80 -25.99
N GLU A 5 0.83 -7.97 -25.92
CA GLU A 5 1.64 -7.80 -24.73
C GLU A 5 0.82 -7.09 -23.65
N VAL A 6 0.64 -7.74 -22.50
CA VAL A 6 -0.12 -7.19 -21.38
C VAL A 6 0.70 -6.06 -20.73
N PRO A 7 0.16 -4.83 -20.63
CA PRO A 7 0.84 -3.72 -19.96
C PRO A 7 1.31 -4.12 -18.56
N THR A 8 2.62 -4.09 -18.36
CA THR A 8 3.27 -4.51 -17.12
C THR A 8 3.94 -3.31 -16.45
N PHE A 9 3.65 -3.10 -15.17
CA PHE A 9 4.19 -1.99 -14.39
C PHE A 9 4.99 -2.51 -13.20
N LYS A 10 6.22 -2.02 -13.03
CA LYS A 10 7.02 -2.28 -11.84
C LYS A 10 6.47 -1.49 -10.65
N LEU A 11 5.96 -2.19 -9.64
CA LEU A 11 5.47 -1.62 -8.38
C LEU A 11 6.48 -1.90 -7.26
N VAL A 12 6.97 -0.85 -6.62
CA VAL A 12 7.87 -0.99 -5.47
C VAL A 12 7.05 -0.96 -4.17
N LEU A 13 7.13 -2.03 -3.37
CA LEU A 13 6.43 -2.12 -2.09
C LEU A 13 7.41 -1.97 -0.93
N VAL A 14 7.27 -0.90 -0.15
CA VAL A 14 8.20 -0.49 0.91
C VAL A 14 7.48 -0.20 2.22
N GLY A 15 8.25 -0.14 3.32
CA GLY A 15 7.76 0.07 4.67
C GLY A 15 8.47 -0.82 5.68
N ASP A 16 8.30 -0.52 6.96
CA ASP A 16 8.99 -1.22 8.06
C ASP A 16 8.74 -2.75 8.07
N GLY A 17 9.60 -3.48 8.78
CA GLY A 17 9.39 -4.90 9.06
C GLY A 17 8.09 -5.13 9.85
N GLY A 18 7.39 -6.25 9.59
CA GLY A 18 6.17 -6.62 10.32
C GLY A 18 4.91 -5.81 9.97
N THR A 19 5.02 -4.86 9.05
CA THR A 19 3.93 -4.01 8.53
C THR A 19 2.84 -4.80 7.77
N GLY A 20 3.20 -5.94 7.18
CA GLY A 20 2.29 -6.83 6.46
C GLY A 20 2.40 -6.79 4.93
N LYS A 21 3.49 -6.24 4.40
CA LYS A 21 3.79 -6.15 2.95
C LYS A 21 3.70 -7.50 2.24
N THR A 22 4.48 -8.48 2.68
CA THR A 22 4.48 -9.84 2.12
C THR A 22 3.10 -10.50 2.21
N THR A 23 2.42 -10.37 3.35
CA THR A 23 1.05 -10.91 3.53
C THR A 23 0.07 -10.25 2.56
N PHE A 24 0.18 -8.94 2.35
CA PHE A 24 -0.66 -8.21 1.40
C PHE A 24 -0.43 -8.67 -0.04
N VAL A 25 0.81 -8.91 -0.45
CA VAL A 25 1.12 -9.37 -1.81
C VAL A 25 0.75 -10.83 -2.01
N LYS A 26 1.21 -11.73 -1.15
CA LYS A 26 0.92 -13.17 -1.26
C LYS A 26 -0.57 -13.44 -1.28
N ARG A 27 -1.35 -12.68 -0.50
CA ARG A 27 -2.81 -12.83 -0.49
C ARG A 27 -3.47 -12.41 -1.82
N HIS A 28 -2.88 -11.50 -2.60
CA HIS A 28 -3.32 -11.26 -3.98
C HIS A 28 -2.92 -12.39 -4.94
N VAL A 29 -1.82 -13.09 -4.67
CA VAL A 29 -1.32 -14.20 -5.52
C VAL A 29 -2.10 -15.48 -5.29
N THR A 30 -2.21 -15.91 -4.02
CA THR A 30 -2.74 -17.23 -3.66
C THR A 30 -4.15 -17.18 -3.10
N GLY A 31 -4.65 -15.99 -2.76
CA GLY A 31 -5.89 -15.81 -2.00
C GLY A 31 -5.75 -16.11 -0.50
N GLU A 32 -4.69 -16.80 -0.07
CA GLU A 32 -4.52 -17.28 1.30
C GLU A 32 -3.90 -16.24 2.23
N PHE A 33 -4.26 -16.32 3.52
CA PHE A 33 -3.64 -15.50 4.56
C PHE A 33 -2.54 -16.28 5.28
N GLU A 34 -1.32 -15.76 5.22
CA GLU A 34 -0.18 -16.33 5.93
C GLU A 34 -0.09 -15.78 7.36
N LYS A 35 -0.39 -16.61 8.37
CA LYS A 35 -0.33 -16.22 9.79
C LYS A 35 1.09 -16.05 10.33
N ARG A 36 2.07 -16.74 9.76
CA ARG A 36 3.45 -16.74 10.26
C ARG A 36 4.21 -15.59 9.64
N TYR A 37 4.87 -14.80 10.48
CA TYR A 37 5.78 -13.77 10.00
C TYR A 37 7.12 -14.42 9.62
N HIS A 38 7.40 -14.44 8.32
CA HIS A 38 8.72 -14.72 7.78
C HIS A 38 9.28 -13.40 7.22
N ALA A 39 10.41 -12.94 7.76
CA ALA A 39 11.03 -11.72 7.28
C ALA A 39 11.58 -11.94 5.86
N THR A 40 11.15 -11.11 4.91
CA THR A 40 11.72 -11.05 3.56
C THR A 40 13.22 -10.75 3.65
N GLN A 41 14.03 -11.47 2.87
CA GLN A 41 15.46 -11.21 2.72
C GLN A 41 15.68 -10.55 1.35
N GLY A 42 16.16 -9.31 1.31
CA GLY A 42 16.32 -8.56 0.07
C GLY A 42 14.97 -8.20 -0.58
N VAL A 43 14.66 -8.85 -1.70
CA VAL A 43 13.44 -8.60 -2.48
C VAL A 43 12.87 -9.90 -3.04
N GLU A 44 11.55 -10.01 -3.03
CA GLU A 44 10.80 -11.02 -3.77
C GLU A 44 9.89 -10.33 -4.79
N VAL A 45 9.80 -10.89 -6.01
CA VAL A 45 9.01 -10.31 -7.10
C VAL A 45 7.79 -11.17 -7.36
N TYR A 46 6.61 -10.55 -7.34
CA TYR A 46 5.33 -11.20 -7.52
C TYR A 46 4.57 -10.58 -8.70
N PRO A 47 4.23 -11.34 -9.76
CA PRO A 47 3.37 -10.87 -10.82
C PRO A 47 1.91 -10.92 -10.37
N LEU A 48 1.21 -9.78 -10.40
CA LEU A 48 -0.21 -9.65 -10.10
C LEU A 48 -0.96 -9.15 -11.34
N GLY A 49 -1.84 -9.99 -11.89
CA GLY A 49 -2.71 -9.63 -13.00
C GLY A 49 -4.06 -9.10 -12.51
N PHE A 50 -4.56 -8.05 -13.16
CA PHE A 50 -5.88 -7.48 -12.90
C PHE A 50 -6.64 -7.31 -14.22
N SER A 51 -7.85 -7.87 -14.30
CA SER A 51 -8.74 -7.68 -15.43
C SER A 51 -9.51 -6.37 -15.27
N THR A 52 -9.37 -5.47 -16.24
CA THR A 52 -10.04 -4.17 -16.26
C THR A 52 -11.10 -4.11 -17.36
N ASN A 53 -11.95 -3.08 -17.32
CA ASN A 53 -12.88 -2.77 -18.41
C ASN A 53 -12.20 -2.35 -19.73
N TYR A 54 -10.87 -2.23 -19.76
CA TYR A 54 -10.06 -1.91 -20.94
C TYR A 54 -9.06 -3.02 -21.33
N GLY A 55 -9.15 -4.20 -20.69
CA GLY A 55 -8.20 -5.31 -20.87
C GLY A 55 -7.41 -5.60 -19.61
N GLU A 56 -6.43 -6.50 -19.71
CA GLU A 56 -5.60 -6.89 -18.58
C GLU A 56 -4.47 -5.89 -18.33
N ILE A 57 -4.11 -5.71 -17.06
CA ILE A 57 -2.89 -5.06 -16.63
C ILE A 57 -2.15 -5.97 -15.65
N LYS A 58 -0.82 -5.82 -15.58
CA LYS A 58 0.01 -6.58 -14.64
C LYS A 58 0.86 -5.64 -13.80
N PHE A 59 0.92 -5.89 -12.50
CA PHE A 59 1.93 -5.30 -11.63
C PHE A 59 3.00 -6.34 -11.31
N GLU A 60 4.26 -6.02 -11.57
CA GLU A 60 5.38 -6.76 -10.99
C GLU A 60 5.69 -6.11 -9.65
N VAL A 61 5.18 -6.72 -8.58
CA VAL A 61 5.33 -6.19 -7.22
C VAL A 61 6.66 -6.65 -6.64
N TRP A 62 7.54 -5.70 -6.39
CA TRP A 62 8.82 -5.89 -5.71
C TRP A 62 8.59 -5.72 -4.21
N ASP A 63 8.31 -6.83 -3.51
CA ASP A 63 8.17 -6.87 -2.05
C ASP A 63 9.55 -6.78 -1.40
N THR A 64 9.84 -5.63 -0.78
CA THR A 64 11.15 -5.35 -0.21
C THR A 64 11.21 -5.67 1.28
N ALA A 65 12.38 -6.11 1.74
CA ALA A 65 12.65 -6.31 3.15
C ALA A 65 12.56 -5.00 3.95
N GLY A 66 11.69 -5.01 4.97
CA GLY A 66 11.47 -3.85 5.87
C GLY A 66 12.44 -3.77 7.04
N GLN A 67 13.33 -4.75 7.18
CA GLN A 67 14.27 -4.90 8.31
C GLN A 67 15.66 -4.31 8.00
N GLU A 68 15.93 -3.93 6.75
CA GLU A 68 17.29 -3.65 6.32
C GLU A 68 17.77 -2.31 6.89
N LYS A 69 18.78 -2.39 7.75
CA LYS A 69 19.52 -1.24 8.32
C LYS A 69 20.56 -0.67 7.35
N PHE A 70 20.73 -1.27 6.17
CA PHE A 70 21.80 -0.95 5.23
C PHE A 70 21.21 -0.36 3.94
N GLY A 71 21.09 0.96 3.89
CA GLY A 71 20.40 1.69 2.81
C GLY A 71 21.01 1.59 1.40
N GLY A 72 22.19 0.99 1.22
CA GLY A 72 22.88 0.95 -0.08
C GLY A 72 22.37 -0.10 -1.07
N LEU A 73 21.98 -1.30 -0.61
CA LEU A 73 21.43 -2.35 -1.49
C LEU A 73 19.97 -2.08 -1.89
N ARG A 74 19.27 -1.27 -1.09
CA ARG A 74 17.86 -0.93 -1.24
C ARG A 74 17.56 -0.07 -2.47
N ASP A 75 18.46 0.85 -2.82
CA ASP A 75 18.29 1.73 -4.00
C ASP A 75 18.22 0.94 -5.31
N GLY A 76 18.97 -0.16 -5.41
CA GLY A 76 18.97 -1.03 -6.58
C GLY A 76 17.59 -1.66 -6.85
N TYR A 77 16.80 -1.92 -5.81
CA TYR A 77 15.45 -2.46 -5.96
C TYR A 77 14.47 -1.42 -6.51
N TYR A 78 14.75 -0.12 -6.32
CA TYR A 78 13.87 0.97 -6.73
C TYR A 78 14.02 1.31 -8.20
N ILE A 79 15.22 1.15 -8.78
CA ILE A 79 15.54 1.50 -10.17
C ILE A 79 14.43 1.04 -11.14
N ASN A 80 13.98 1.96 -12.01
CA ASN A 80 12.90 1.76 -12.98
C ASN A 80 11.52 1.45 -12.36
N GLY A 81 11.31 1.71 -11.07
CA GLY A 81 9.97 1.68 -10.46
C GLY A 81 9.05 2.67 -11.16
N GLN A 82 7.85 2.22 -11.53
CA GLN A 82 6.84 3.05 -12.21
C GLN A 82 5.74 3.51 -11.24
N CYS A 83 5.56 2.81 -10.12
CA CYS A 83 4.67 3.19 -9.04
C CYS A 83 5.15 2.62 -7.70
N GLY A 84 4.60 3.13 -6.59
CA GLY A 84 4.98 2.70 -5.25
C GLY A 84 3.80 2.52 -4.30
N ILE A 85 3.96 1.58 -3.36
CA ILE A 85 3.13 1.49 -2.16
C ILE A 85 4.05 1.61 -0.95
N ILE A 86 3.75 2.56 -0.07
CA ILE A 86 4.38 2.68 1.24
C ILE A 86 3.39 2.17 2.28
N MET A 87 3.77 1.14 3.03
CA MET A 87 2.90 0.52 4.02
C MET A 87 3.40 0.74 5.45
N PHE A 88 2.50 1.17 6.32
CA PHE A 88 2.72 1.19 7.77
C PHE A 88 1.63 0.41 8.50
N ASP A 89 1.84 0.16 9.79
CA ASP A 89 0.93 -0.58 10.66
C ASP A 89 0.21 0.39 11.60
N VAL A 90 -1.12 0.45 11.55
CA VAL A 90 -1.90 1.38 12.38
C VAL A 90 -1.83 1.08 13.88
N THR A 91 -1.35 -0.12 14.26
CA THR A 91 -1.10 -0.52 15.64
C THR A 91 0.30 -0.14 16.15
N SER A 92 1.16 0.41 15.27
CA SER A 92 2.56 0.71 15.59
C SER A 92 2.97 2.11 15.13
N ARG A 93 3.03 3.06 16.07
CA ARG A 93 3.37 4.47 15.80
C ARG A 93 4.73 4.65 15.12
N ILE A 94 5.71 3.82 15.46
CA ILE A 94 7.05 3.91 14.89
C ILE A 94 7.04 3.67 13.38
N THR A 95 6.20 2.75 12.90
CA THR A 95 6.10 2.45 11.46
C THR A 95 5.57 3.64 10.66
N TYR A 96 4.65 4.42 11.24
CA TYR A 96 4.17 5.64 10.64
C TYR A 96 5.23 6.76 10.69
N LYS A 97 5.93 6.90 11.82
CA LYS A 97 7.03 7.87 11.97
C LYS A 97 8.15 7.66 10.94
N ASN A 98 8.34 6.42 10.47
CA ASN A 98 9.34 6.08 9.46
C ASN A 98 8.87 6.27 8.00
N VAL A 99 7.58 6.50 7.74
CA VAL A 99 7.03 6.74 6.38
C VAL A 99 7.78 7.84 5.62
N PRO A 100 8.12 9.01 6.21
CA PRO A 100 8.88 10.04 5.52
C PRO A 100 10.25 9.56 5.01
N ASN A 101 10.93 8.69 5.76
CA ASN A 101 12.20 8.12 5.35
C ASN A 101 12.03 7.21 4.13
N TRP A 102 11.06 6.30 4.17
CA TRP A 102 10.74 5.42 3.04
C TRP A 102 10.35 6.20 1.78
N HIS A 103 9.55 7.25 1.95
CA HIS A 103 9.17 8.12 0.86
C HIS A 103 10.40 8.84 0.28
N ARG A 104 11.24 9.45 1.12
CA ARG A 104 12.47 10.13 0.69
C ARG A 104 13.36 9.20 -0.13
N ASP A 105 13.60 7.98 0.37
CA ASP A 105 14.49 7.04 -0.28
C ASP A 105 13.90 6.54 -1.62
N LEU A 106 12.57 6.33 -1.69
CA LEU A 106 11.88 5.97 -2.92
C LEU A 106 11.96 7.08 -3.98
N VAL A 107 11.60 8.31 -3.63
CA VAL A 107 11.58 9.43 -4.60
C VAL A 107 12.96 9.90 -5.02
N ARG A 108 14.00 9.58 -4.24
CA ARG A 108 15.40 9.81 -4.62
C ARG A 108 15.79 8.97 -5.86
N VAL A 109 15.22 7.79 -6.02
CA VAL A 109 15.53 6.88 -7.15
C VAL A 109 14.47 6.97 -8.24
N CYS A 110 13.20 7.13 -7.86
CA CYS A 110 12.06 7.21 -8.76
C CYS A 110 11.35 8.56 -8.63
N GLU A 111 11.75 9.52 -9.46
CA GLU A 111 11.11 10.83 -9.47
C GLU A 111 9.71 10.75 -10.12
N ASN A 112 8.75 11.50 -9.55
CA ASN A 112 7.41 11.73 -10.12
C ASN A 112 6.55 10.47 -10.40
N ILE A 113 6.77 9.37 -9.68
CA ILE A 113 5.91 8.19 -9.78
C ILE A 113 4.66 8.30 -8.88
N PRO A 114 3.51 7.73 -9.29
CA PRO A 114 2.34 7.62 -8.42
C PRO A 114 2.65 6.71 -7.22
N VAL A 115 2.38 7.22 -6.01
CA VAL A 115 2.60 6.49 -4.75
C VAL A 115 1.33 6.49 -3.90
N VAL A 116 1.01 5.32 -3.34
CA VAL A 116 -0.08 5.14 -2.38
C VAL A 116 0.49 4.87 -1.00
N LEU A 117 -0.03 5.56 0.02
CA LEU A 117 0.22 5.28 1.42
C LEU A 117 -0.88 4.35 1.97
N CYS A 118 -0.48 3.24 2.56
CA CYS A 118 -1.41 2.25 3.12
C CYS A 118 -1.21 2.10 4.63
N GLY A 119 -2.27 2.35 5.40
CA GLY A 119 -2.34 2.00 6.83
C GLY A 119 -2.93 0.61 6.98
N ASN A 120 -2.09 -0.39 7.23
CA ASN A 120 -2.52 -1.78 7.35
C ASN A 120 -2.92 -2.16 8.79
N LYS A 121 -3.62 -3.29 8.92
CA LYS A 121 -4.10 -3.89 10.18
C LYS A 121 -5.21 -3.12 10.87
N VAL A 122 -6.07 -2.47 10.08
CA VAL A 122 -7.23 -1.76 10.62
C VAL A 122 -8.29 -2.68 11.23
N ASP A 123 -8.17 -4.00 11.05
CA ASP A 123 -8.97 -5.00 11.76
C ASP A 123 -8.65 -5.08 13.28
N VAL A 124 -7.53 -4.51 13.72
CA VAL A 124 -7.15 -4.51 15.14
C VAL A 124 -7.84 -3.34 15.86
N LYS A 125 -8.65 -3.65 16.87
CA LYS A 125 -9.40 -2.65 17.65
C LYS A 125 -8.51 -1.60 18.31
N GLU A 126 -7.33 -1.99 18.80
CA GLU A 126 -6.37 -1.08 19.45
C GLU A 126 -5.52 -0.31 18.44
N ARG A 127 -6.17 0.56 17.66
CA ARG A 127 -5.51 1.46 16.71
C ARG A 127 -4.67 2.53 17.45
N LYS A 128 -3.35 2.54 17.23
CA LYS A 128 -2.42 3.50 17.86
C LYS A 128 -2.13 4.74 17.01
N VAL A 129 -2.27 4.63 15.68
CA VAL A 129 -2.13 5.72 14.71
C VAL A 129 -3.53 6.10 14.22
N LYS A 130 -4.10 7.16 14.80
CA LYS A 130 -5.47 7.63 14.49
C LYS A 130 -5.51 8.36 13.15
N ALA A 131 -6.65 8.33 12.46
CA ALA A 131 -6.85 9.00 11.16
C ALA A 131 -6.37 10.46 11.15
N LYS A 132 -6.74 11.23 12.17
CA LYS A 132 -6.31 12.64 12.35
C LYS A 132 -4.80 12.88 12.41
N ASN A 133 -4.01 11.87 12.81
CA ASN A 133 -2.56 11.98 12.88
C ASN A 133 -1.87 11.60 11.56
N ILE A 134 -2.63 11.09 10.57
CA ILE A 134 -2.10 10.58 9.32
C ILE A 134 -2.14 11.73 8.29
N THR A 135 -1.19 12.65 8.37
CA THR A 135 -1.17 13.88 7.55
C THR A 135 -0.16 13.85 6.42
N PHE A 136 0.82 12.94 6.46
CA PHE A 136 1.92 12.86 5.48
C PHE A 136 1.44 12.79 4.03
N HIS A 137 0.38 12.04 3.75
CA HIS A 137 -0.16 11.88 2.40
C HIS A 137 -0.64 13.22 1.81
N ARG A 138 -1.28 14.08 2.62
CA ARG A 138 -1.67 15.43 2.20
C ARG A 138 -0.47 16.33 1.94
N LYS A 139 0.55 16.27 2.80
CA LYS A 139 1.80 17.05 2.65
C LYS A 139 2.58 16.69 1.38
N LYS A 140 2.47 15.44 0.90
CA LYS A 140 3.16 14.94 -0.29
C LYS A 140 2.25 14.65 -1.49
N ASN A 141 0.97 15.04 -1.40
CA ASN A 141 -0.04 14.79 -2.44
C ASN A 141 -0.14 13.29 -2.86
N LEU A 142 -0.10 12.40 -1.86
CA LEU A 142 -0.23 10.96 -2.04
C LEU A 142 -1.67 10.52 -1.76
N GLN A 143 -2.10 9.43 -2.39
CA GLN A 143 -3.34 8.78 -2.01
C GLN A 143 -3.14 7.98 -0.72
N TYR A 144 -4.14 8.01 0.17
CA TYR A 144 -4.15 7.19 1.39
C TYR A 144 -5.30 6.19 1.38
N TYR A 145 -5.04 4.97 1.88
CA TYR A 145 -6.08 3.99 2.21
C TYR A 145 -5.79 3.30 3.54
N ASP A 146 -6.83 3.21 4.37
CA ASP A 146 -6.92 2.20 5.43
C ASP A 146 -7.17 0.84 4.79
N ILE A 147 -6.34 -0.15 5.09
CA ILE A 147 -6.44 -1.50 4.54
C ILE A 147 -6.32 -2.55 5.65
N SER A 148 -6.84 -3.74 5.39
CA SER A 148 -6.52 -4.91 6.20
C SER A 148 -6.29 -6.11 5.32
N ALA A 149 -5.02 -6.52 5.25
CA ALA A 149 -4.63 -7.76 4.60
C ALA A 149 -5.24 -9.00 5.27
N LYS A 150 -5.82 -8.91 6.47
CA LYS A 150 -6.47 -10.02 7.20
C LYS A 150 -7.95 -10.17 6.88
N SER A 151 -8.64 -9.05 6.62
CA SER A 151 -10.08 -9.01 6.37
C SER A 151 -10.47 -8.72 4.91
N ASN A 152 -9.50 -8.48 4.04
CA ASN A 152 -9.68 -7.99 2.67
C ASN A 152 -10.25 -6.56 2.56
N TYR A 153 -10.32 -5.82 3.67
CA TYR A 153 -10.83 -4.46 3.65
C TYR A 153 -9.96 -3.54 2.78
N ASN A 154 -10.59 -2.89 1.79
CA ASN A 154 -9.97 -1.99 0.80
C ASN A 154 -8.77 -2.59 0.03
N PHE A 155 -8.71 -3.92 -0.09
CA PHE A 155 -7.53 -4.63 -0.56
C PHE A 155 -7.09 -4.26 -1.99
N GLU A 156 -8.06 -4.07 -2.90
CA GLU A 156 -7.81 -3.73 -4.31
C GLU A 156 -7.64 -2.22 -4.57
N LYS A 157 -8.06 -1.35 -3.62
CA LYS A 157 -8.09 0.10 -3.83
C LYS A 157 -6.72 0.71 -4.17
N PRO A 158 -5.60 0.32 -3.52
CA PRO A 158 -4.28 0.81 -3.90
C PRO A 158 -3.94 0.52 -5.36
N PHE A 159 -4.19 -0.71 -5.82
CA PHE A 159 -3.90 -1.13 -7.20
C PHE A 159 -4.79 -0.42 -8.21
N LEU A 160 -6.08 -0.28 -7.92
CA LEU A 160 -7.02 0.42 -8.79
C LEU A 160 -6.65 1.88 -8.97
N TRP A 161 -6.29 2.57 -7.89
CA TRP A 161 -5.85 3.97 -7.97
C TRP A 161 -4.55 4.11 -8.78
N LEU A 162 -3.58 3.22 -8.54
CA LEU A 162 -2.32 3.20 -9.31
C LEU A 162 -2.58 2.92 -10.79
N ALA A 163 -3.43 1.95 -11.12
CA ALA A 163 -3.82 1.62 -12.48
C ALA A 163 -4.42 2.83 -13.20
N ARG A 164 -5.35 3.54 -12.55
CA ARG A 164 -5.94 4.78 -13.11
C ARG A 164 -4.90 5.85 -13.39
N LYS A 165 -3.95 6.05 -12.47
CA LYS A 165 -2.88 7.05 -12.62
C LYS A 165 -1.90 6.68 -13.72
N LEU A 166 -1.47 5.42 -13.79
CA LEU A 166 -0.53 4.93 -14.80
C LEU A 166 -1.16 4.91 -16.20
N ALA A 167 -2.44 4.55 -16.31
CA ALA A 167 -3.17 4.56 -17.58
C ALA A 167 -3.66 5.96 -18.00
N GLY A 168 -3.58 6.96 -17.11
CA GLY A 168 -4.17 8.29 -17.34
C GLY A 168 -5.69 8.25 -17.50
N ASN A 169 -6.37 7.25 -16.94
CA ASN A 169 -7.79 7.01 -17.15
C ASN A 169 -8.52 6.79 -15.82
N SER A 170 -9.35 7.74 -15.42
CA SER A 170 -10.12 7.68 -14.16
C SER A 170 -11.32 6.73 -14.20
N SER A 171 -11.82 6.33 -15.38
CA SER A 171 -12.94 5.39 -15.52
C SER A 171 -12.50 3.93 -15.60
N LEU A 172 -11.21 3.65 -15.39
CA LEU A 172 -10.70 2.29 -15.28
C LEU A 172 -11.27 1.64 -14.00
N GLU A 173 -11.90 0.49 -14.17
CA GLU A 173 -12.47 -0.34 -13.12
C GLU A 173 -11.99 -1.78 -13.26
N PHE A 174 -11.83 -2.48 -12.14
CA PHE A 174 -11.60 -3.93 -12.16
C PHE A 174 -12.93 -4.64 -12.42
N VAL A 175 -12.95 -5.55 -13.38
CA VAL A 175 -14.16 -6.28 -13.81
C VAL A 175 -14.25 -7.69 -13.23
N ALA A 176 -13.16 -8.15 -12.62
CA ALA A 176 -13.12 -9.39 -11.87
C ALA A 176 -12.50 -9.11 -10.50
N SER A 177 -13.15 -9.58 -9.44
CA SER A 177 -12.56 -9.58 -8.11
C SER A 177 -11.44 -10.60 -8.04
N VAL A 178 -10.37 -10.30 -7.32
CA VAL A 178 -9.34 -11.29 -7.00
C VAL A 178 -9.98 -12.46 -6.24
N ALA A 179 -9.62 -13.69 -6.60
CA ALA A 179 -10.09 -14.89 -5.92
C ALA A 179 -9.45 -15.00 -4.53
N LEU A 180 -10.01 -14.29 -3.55
CA LEU A 180 -9.51 -14.25 -2.18
C LEU A 180 -10.15 -15.37 -1.35
N ALA A 181 -9.34 -16.07 -0.55
CA ALA A 181 -9.87 -16.95 0.49
C ALA A 181 -10.69 -16.13 1.50
N PRO A 182 -11.70 -16.74 2.15
CA PRO A 182 -12.52 -16.07 3.14
C PRO A 182 -11.67 -15.31 4.18
N PRO A 183 -12.12 -14.13 4.61
CA PRO A 183 -11.39 -13.35 5.60
C PRO A 183 -11.27 -14.12 6.92
N GLU A 184 -10.09 -14.11 7.54
CA GLU A 184 -9.91 -14.73 8.86
C GLU A 184 -10.62 -13.94 9.97
N VAL A 185 -10.81 -12.65 9.74
CA VAL A 185 -11.51 -11.72 10.62
C VAL A 185 -12.41 -10.86 9.74
N GLN A 186 -13.66 -10.76 10.13
CA GLN A 186 -14.58 -9.79 9.53
C GLN A 186 -14.45 -8.47 10.28
N ILE A 187 -14.30 -7.38 9.54
CA ILE A 187 -14.53 -6.05 10.10
C ILE A 187 -16.03 -5.83 10.08
N ASP A 188 -16.64 -5.69 11.26
CA ASP A 188 -18.07 -5.45 11.36
C ASP A 188 -18.47 -4.09 10.76
N GLN A 189 -19.75 -3.93 10.46
CA GLN A 189 -20.27 -2.73 9.80
C GLN A 189 -20.05 -1.47 10.65
N GLU A 190 -20.11 -1.60 11.98
CA GLU A 190 -19.90 -0.49 12.90
C GLU A 190 -18.46 0.02 12.84
N MET A 191 -17.48 -0.88 12.82
CA MET A 191 -16.07 -0.57 12.66
C MET A 191 -15.77 0.02 11.28
N MET A 192 -16.38 -0.49 10.21
CA MET A 192 -16.24 0.10 8.87
C MET A 192 -16.78 1.52 8.81
N ASN A 193 -17.97 1.77 9.37
CA ASN A 193 -18.57 3.10 9.44
C ASN A 193 -17.70 4.06 10.24
N LYS A 194 -17.16 3.59 11.37
CA LYS A 194 -16.27 4.39 12.21
C LYS A 194 -14.96 4.76 11.49
N ILE A 195 -14.33 3.80 10.81
CA ILE A 195 -13.11 4.06 10.03
C ILE A 195 -13.39 5.12 8.95
N GLN A 196 -14.53 5.00 8.25
CA GLN A 196 -14.93 5.95 7.23
C GLN A 196 -15.19 7.35 7.82
N GLN A 197 -15.93 7.43 8.92
CA GLN A 197 -16.20 8.70 9.61
C GLN A 197 -14.91 9.36 10.11
N ASP A 198 -14.03 8.60 10.78
CA ASP A 198 -12.74 9.09 11.28
C ASP A 198 -11.87 9.64 10.12
N ALA A 199 -11.93 9.00 8.94
CA ALA A 199 -11.21 9.43 7.75
C ALA A 199 -11.79 10.73 7.14
N GLU A 200 -13.11 10.87 7.10
CA GLU A 200 -13.80 12.08 6.64
C GLU A 200 -13.53 13.28 7.57
N GLU A 201 -13.62 13.07 8.88
CA GLU A 201 -13.29 14.09 9.88
C GLU A 201 -11.83 14.53 9.77
N ALA A 202 -10.89 13.58 9.60
CA ALA A 202 -9.48 13.88 9.42
C ALA A 202 -9.18 14.62 8.10
N ALA A 203 -9.92 14.35 7.03
CA ALA A 203 -9.80 15.05 5.75
C ALA A 203 -10.29 16.51 5.84
N ALA A 204 -11.31 16.76 6.66
CA ALA A 204 -11.86 18.10 6.91
C ALA A 204 -10.99 18.95 7.83
N MET A 205 -10.08 18.35 8.61
CA MET A 205 -9.16 19.08 9.49
C MET A 205 -8.10 19.85 8.69
N PRO A 206 -7.70 21.06 9.13
CA PRO A 206 -6.53 21.74 8.57
C PRO A 206 -5.26 20.90 8.83
N LEU A 207 -4.24 21.07 7.98
CA LEU A 207 -2.94 20.48 8.26
C LEU A 207 -2.32 21.19 9.47
N PRO A 208 -1.69 20.45 10.40
CA PRO A 208 -0.91 21.06 11.45
C PRO A 208 0.26 21.84 10.83
N ASP A 209 0.58 22.98 11.41
CA ASP A 209 1.70 23.84 11.00
C ASP A 209 3.02 23.04 11.03
N GLU A 210 3.96 23.40 10.16
CA GLU A 210 5.22 22.64 10.02
C GLU A 210 6.05 22.64 11.31
N ASP A 211 5.90 23.65 12.16
CA ASP A 211 6.63 23.83 13.41
C ASP A 211 6.18 22.90 14.55
N ASP A 212 5.00 22.26 14.45
CA ASP A 212 4.49 21.31 15.45
C ASP A 212 5.00 19.87 15.24
N ALA A 213 5.79 19.62 14.20
CA ALA A 213 6.22 18.26 13.82
C ALA A 213 7.39 17.69 14.66
N ASP A 214 8.04 18.54 15.48
CA ASP A 214 9.21 18.19 16.28
C ASP A 214 8.97 18.15 17.81
N LEU A 215 7.70 18.18 18.25
CA LEU A 215 7.30 17.99 19.66
C LEU A 215 6.73 16.60 19.96
#